data_AF-A0A2V9G0B4-F1
#
_entry.id   AF-A0A2V9G0B4-F1
#
_cell.length_a   1.000
_cell.length_b   1.000
_cell.length_c   1.000
_cell.angle_alpha   90.00
_cell.angle_beta   90.00
_cell.angle_gamma   90.00
#
_symmetry.space_group_name_H-M   'P 1'
#
loop_
_entity.id
_entity.type
_entity.pdbx_description
1 polymer ?
#
loop_
_entity_poly.entity_id
_entity_poly.type
_entity_poly.pdbx_seq_one_letter_code
_entity_poly.pdbx_strand_id
1 'polypeptide(L)'
;MRKDAPHYCINQRDFLLLEFNEFSIPPSMDQTLHQIQLAGVQPVITHPERNGILRSRPERLKKWVRQGCFAQVTGGALTGGFGVGAQQNALRWIGEGLIHFVASDAHNTRTRPLRLQPAYNLVVHQFGEEKARALFQDNPLAAFEGRGLPHIPEIEDELPPPRRKRFFLF
;
A
#
# COMPACT_ATOMS: atom_id res chain seq x y z
N MET A 1 7.12 -4.85 -24.09
CA MET A 1 7.89 -4.48 -22.89
C MET A 1 9.25 -5.15 -22.94
N ARG A 2 10.33 -4.48 -22.52
CA ARG A 2 11.71 -4.97 -22.66
C ARG A 2 11.90 -6.29 -21.89
N LYS A 3 12.73 -7.19 -22.44
CA LYS A 3 13.10 -8.51 -21.87
C LYS A 3 13.72 -8.45 -20.46
N ASP A 4 13.96 -7.25 -19.93
CA ASP A 4 14.72 -7.00 -18.70
C ASP A 4 13.85 -6.61 -17.49
N ALA A 5 12.52 -6.52 -17.63
CA ALA A 5 11.63 -6.12 -16.53
C ALA A 5 11.85 -6.92 -15.21
N PRO A 6 12.06 -8.26 -15.25
CA PRO A 6 12.33 -9.02 -14.04
C PRO A 6 13.56 -8.53 -13.28
N HIS A 7 14.59 -7.97 -13.94
CA HIS A 7 15.84 -7.55 -13.29
C HIS A 7 15.62 -6.52 -12.16
N TYR A 8 14.57 -5.72 -12.26
CA TYR A 8 14.24 -4.67 -11.30
C TYR A 8 13.13 -5.08 -10.31
N CYS A 9 12.55 -6.27 -10.48
CA CYS A 9 11.56 -6.81 -9.58
C CYS A 9 12.21 -7.46 -8.35
N ILE A 10 11.44 -7.55 -7.26
CA ILE A 10 11.83 -8.25 -6.04
C ILE A 10 12.28 -9.67 -6.41
N ASN A 11 13.50 -10.01 -6.01
CA ASN A 11 14.12 -11.31 -6.27
C ASN A 11 14.09 -11.74 -7.75
N GLN A 12 14.12 -10.77 -8.66
CA GLN A 12 14.08 -10.99 -10.11
C GLN A 12 12.82 -11.71 -10.62
N ARG A 13 11.69 -11.49 -9.95
CA ARG A 13 10.39 -12.09 -10.31
C ARG A 13 9.45 -11.06 -10.91
N ASP A 14 8.26 -10.90 -10.34
CA ASP A 14 7.16 -10.13 -10.90
C ASP A 14 6.73 -8.94 -10.05
N PHE A 15 7.13 -8.82 -8.77
CA PHE A 15 6.76 -7.67 -7.94
C PHE A 15 7.70 -6.48 -8.12
N LEU A 16 7.17 -5.33 -8.55
CA LEU A 16 7.94 -4.10 -8.77
C LEU A 16 7.55 -3.04 -7.74
N LEU A 17 8.53 -2.58 -6.96
CA LEU A 17 8.36 -1.45 -6.04
C LEU A 17 8.32 -0.13 -6.82
N LEU A 18 7.25 0.64 -6.64
CA LEU A 18 7.06 1.94 -7.30
C LEU A 18 6.92 3.04 -6.24
N GLU A 19 7.84 3.99 -6.27
CA GLU A 19 7.84 5.19 -5.44
C GLU A 19 7.37 6.40 -6.26
N PHE A 20 6.59 7.28 -5.63
CA PHE A 20 6.09 8.50 -6.26
C PHE A 20 6.70 9.75 -5.65
N ASN A 21 6.97 10.73 -6.51
CA ASN A 21 7.35 12.08 -6.11
C ASN A 21 6.28 12.69 -5.19
N GLU A 22 6.74 13.36 -4.12
CA GLU A 22 5.90 14.04 -3.14
C GLU A 22 5.14 15.25 -3.72
N PHE A 23 5.64 15.86 -4.80
CA PHE A 23 5.08 17.07 -5.41
C PHE A 23 4.11 16.81 -6.55
N SER A 24 4.23 15.69 -7.25
CA SER A 24 3.37 15.42 -8.41
C SER A 24 3.30 13.93 -8.76
N ILE A 25 2.08 13.45 -9.03
CA ILE A 25 1.85 12.14 -9.62
C ILE A 25 1.19 12.34 -11.00
N PRO A 26 1.85 11.97 -12.11
CA PRO A 26 1.33 12.19 -13.45
C PRO A 26 -0.09 11.64 -13.63
N PRO A 27 -1.00 12.33 -14.35
CA PRO A 27 -2.34 11.80 -14.65
C PRO A 27 -2.29 10.48 -15.44
N SER A 28 -1.28 10.31 -16.31
CA SER A 28 -1.02 9.10 -17.09
C SER A 28 -0.53 7.90 -16.26
N MET A 29 -0.32 8.07 -14.94
CA MET A 29 0.15 6.99 -14.09
C MET A 29 -0.82 5.81 -14.05
N ASP A 30 -2.13 6.07 -14.13
CA ASP A 30 -3.14 5.02 -14.15
C ASP A 30 -2.95 4.09 -15.35
N GLN A 31 -2.69 4.67 -16.53
CA GLN A 31 -2.38 3.91 -17.75
C GLN A 31 -1.04 3.19 -17.63
N THR A 32 -0.05 3.84 -17.02
CA THR A 32 1.30 3.26 -16.83
C THR A 32 1.24 2.02 -15.95
N LEU A 33 0.54 2.08 -14.81
CA LEU A 33 0.33 0.94 -13.93
C LEU A 33 -0.39 -0.21 -14.65
N HIS A 34 -1.41 0.10 -15.44
CA HIS A 34 -2.10 -0.91 -16.25
C HIS A 34 -1.17 -1.59 -17.27
N GLN A 35 -0.30 -0.82 -17.96
CA GLN A 35 0.67 -1.40 -18.89
C GLN A 35 1.72 -2.28 -18.19
N ILE A 36 2.15 -1.91 -16.98
CA ILE A 36 3.05 -2.73 -16.15
C ILE A 36 2.38 -4.08 -15.86
N GLN A 37 1.11 -4.06 -15.43
CA GLN A 37 0.33 -5.27 -15.16
C GLN A 37 0.14 -6.14 -16.41
N LEU A 38 -0.19 -5.55 -17.56
CA LEU A 38 -0.37 -6.29 -18.82
C LEU A 38 0.88 -7.04 -19.28
N ALA A 39 2.05 -6.65 -18.80
CA ALA A 39 3.30 -7.33 -19.08
C ALA A 39 3.71 -8.34 -17.99
N GLY A 40 2.80 -8.68 -17.08
CA GLY A 40 3.00 -9.69 -16.05
C GLY A 40 3.75 -9.19 -14.82
N VAL A 41 3.90 -7.87 -14.64
CA VAL A 41 4.54 -7.28 -13.45
C VAL A 41 3.48 -6.78 -12.48
N GLN A 42 3.63 -7.11 -11.20
CA GLN A 42 2.76 -6.73 -10.09
C GLN A 42 3.28 -5.45 -9.42
N PRO A 43 2.68 -4.28 -9.68
CA PRO A 43 3.12 -3.02 -9.08
C PRO A 43 2.78 -2.96 -7.59
N VAL A 44 3.77 -2.57 -6.78
CA VAL A 44 3.62 -2.31 -5.35
C VAL A 44 3.87 -0.83 -5.09
N ILE A 45 2.83 -0.10 -4.73
CA ILE A 45 2.93 1.32 -4.37
C ILE A 45 3.62 1.42 -3.01
N THR A 46 4.82 1.99 -3.01
CA THR A 46 5.65 2.09 -1.81
C THR A 46 5.29 3.32 -0.99
N HIS A 47 5.21 3.07 0.31
CA HIS A 47 4.98 4.03 1.38
C HIS A 47 4.03 5.19 1.03
N PRO A 48 2.80 4.89 0.56
CA PRO A 48 1.84 5.93 0.17
C PRO A 48 1.47 6.84 1.33
N GLU A 49 1.69 6.41 2.58
CA GLU A 49 1.39 7.18 3.80
C GLU A 49 2.33 8.36 3.98
N ARG A 50 3.49 8.34 3.31
CA ARG A 50 4.45 9.44 3.27
C ARG A 50 4.07 10.47 2.19
N ASN A 51 3.33 10.07 1.17
CA ASN A 51 2.97 10.94 0.05
C ASN A 51 1.76 11.84 0.39
N GLY A 52 1.98 13.15 0.43
CA GLY A 52 0.93 14.13 0.77
C GLY A 52 -0.25 14.12 -0.20
N ILE A 53 -0.03 13.85 -1.49
CA ILE A 53 -1.08 13.79 -2.51
C ILE A 53 -1.99 12.60 -2.23
N LEU A 54 -1.43 11.41 -2.01
CA LEU A 54 -2.21 10.20 -1.72
C LEU A 54 -2.95 10.28 -0.38
N ARG A 55 -2.36 10.91 0.64
CA ARG A 55 -3.09 11.19 1.90
C ARG A 55 -4.27 12.15 1.70
N SER A 56 -4.09 13.20 0.91
CA SER A 56 -5.16 14.19 0.66
C SER A 56 -6.26 13.67 -0.27
N ARG A 57 -5.93 12.68 -1.13
CA ARG A 57 -6.83 12.08 -2.13
C ARG A 57 -6.69 10.56 -2.13
N PRO A 58 -7.12 9.88 -1.06
CA PRO A 58 -6.95 8.43 -0.90
C PRO A 58 -7.70 7.62 -1.97
N GLU A 59 -8.71 8.20 -2.61
CA GLU A 59 -9.44 7.58 -3.72
C GLU A 59 -8.54 7.12 -4.86
N ARG A 60 -7.41 7.79 -5.07
CA ARG A 60 -6.43 7.37 -6.07
C ARG A 60 -5.74 6.07 -5.68
N LEU A 61 -5.34 5.94 -4.42
CA LEU A 61 -4.76 4.71 -3.89
C LEU A 61 -5.80 3.58 -3.93
N LYS A 62 -7.03 3.83 -3.43
CA LYS A 62 -8.13 2.86 -3.49
C LYS A 62 -8.39 2.36 -4.91
N LYS A 63 -8.43 3.27 -5.90
CA LYS A 63 -8.59 2.93 -7.32
C LYS A 63 -7.48 1.98 -7.80
N TRP A 64 -6.22 2.31 -7.52
CA TRP A 64 -5.10 1.46 -7.95
C TRP A 64 -5.14 0.08 -7.30
N VAL A 65 -5.47 0.01 -6.00
CA VAL A 65 -5.60 -1.29 -5.32
C VAL A 65 -6.74 -2.11 -5.92
N ARG A 66 -7.91 -1.51 -6.17
CA ARG A 66 -9.03 -2.17 -6.86
C ARG A 66 -8.67 -2.65 -8.27
N GLN A 67 -7.73 -1.99 -8.92
CA GLN A 67 -7.22 -2.38 -10.24
C GLN A 67 -6.12 -3.46 -10.16
N GLY A 68 -5.82 -4.00 -8.97
CA GLY A 68 -4.86 -5.08 -8.77
C GLY A 68 -3.43 -4.59 -8.51
N CYS A 69 -3.23 -3.31 -8.15
CA CYS A 69 -1.96 -2.88 -7.57
C CYS A 69 -1.91 -3.27 -6.10
N PHE A 70 -0.71 -3.48 -5.57
CA PHE A 70 -0.50 -3.68 -4.14
C PHE A 70 0.06 -2.41 -3.49
N ALA A 71 0.06 -2.36 -2.16
CA ALA A 71 0.61 -1.23 -1.42
C ALA A 71 1.39 -1.68 -0.19
N GLN A 72 2.47 -0.95 0.12
CA GLN A 72 3.37 -1.24 1.21
C GLN A 72 3.50 0.00 2.10
N VAL A 73 3.25 -0.12 3.42
CA VAL A 73 3.51 0.98 4.39
C VAL A 73 4.75 0.69 5.21
N THR A 74 5.39 1.75 5.71
CA THR A 74 6.62 1.61 6.49
C THR A 74 6.34 1.31 7.96
N GLY A 75 7.15 0.43 8.56
CA GLY A 75 7.15 0.24 10.01
C GLY A 75 7.46 1.54 10.76
N GLY A 76 8.31 2.40 10.20
CA GLY A 76 8.60 3.72 10.73
C GLY A 76 7.35 4.61 10.82
N ALA A 77 6.47 4.61 9.81
CA ALA A 77 5.24 5.41 9.84
C ALA A 77 4.24 4.88 10.86
N LEU A 78 4.09 3.55 10.97
CA LEU A 78 3.22 2.93 11.98
C LEU A 78 3.65 3.28 13.41
N THR A 79 4.94 3.47 13.64
CA THR A 79 5.51 3.87 14.93
C THR A 79 5.73 5.39 15.07
N GLY A 80 5.13 6.22 14.20
CA GLY A 80 5.15 7.68 14.30
C GLY A 80 6.39 8.40 13.75
N GLY A 81 7.36 7.68 13.16
CA GLY A 81 8.62 8.25 12.66
C GLY A 81 8.48 9.24 11.49
N PHE A 82 7.32 9.26 10.83
CA PHE A 82 7.00 10.19 9.73
C PHE A 82 5.84 11.14 10.08
N GLY A 83 5.57 11.32 11.36
CA GLY A 83 4.53 12.20 11.88
C GLY A 83 3.14 11.57 11.97
N VAL A 84 2.27 12.24 12.73
CA VAL A 84 0.92 11.74 13.10
C VAL A 84 0.05 11.47 11.87
N GLY A 85 0.12 12.33 10.86
CA GLY A 85 -0.66 12.15 9.63
C GLY A 85 -0.29 10.88 8.86
N ALA A 86 1.00 10.53 8.79
CA ALA A 86 1.44 9.28 8.16
C ALA A 86 0.98 8.07 8.97
N GLN A 87 1.14 8.12 10.29
CA GLN A 87 0.71 7.05 11.19
C GLN A 87 -0.80 6.77 11.09
N GLN A 88 -1.62 7.83 11.15
CA GLN A 88 -3.08 7.70 11.07
C GLN A 88 -3.53 7.12 9.73
N ASN A 89 -2.96 7.60 8.61
CA ASN A 89 -3.31 7.06 7.30
C ASN A 89 -2.85 5.60 7.14
N ALA A 90 -1.65 5.24 7.60
CA ALA A 90 -1.17 3.86 7.55
C ALA A 90 -2.09 2.90 8.31
N LEU A 91 -2.45 3.23 9.56
CA LEU A 91 -3.35 2.41 10.37
C LEU A 91 -4.76 2.34 9.76
N ARG A 92 -5.30 3.48 9.30
CA ARG A 92 -6.58 3.53 8.62
C ARG A 92 -6.59 2.63 7.39
N TRP A 93 -5.59 2.73 6.52
CA TRP A 93 -5.51 1.94 5.29
C TRP A 93 -5.27 0.44 5.53
N ILE A 94 -4.60 0.06 6.63
CA ILE A 94 -4.57 -1.35 7.07
C ILE A 94 -5.97 -1.83 7.49
N GLY A 95 -6.72 -0.99 8.20
CA GLY A 95 -8.11 -1.26 8.57
C GLY A 95 -9.03 -1.42 7.35
N GLU A 96 -8.90 -0.53 6.37
CA GLU A 96 -9.66 -0.52 5.11
C GLU A 96 -9.18 -1.56 4.08
N GLY A 97 -8.18 -2.38 4.41
CA GLY A 97 -7.70 -3.45 3.52
C GLY A 97 -6.88 -2.97 2.31
N LEU A 98 -6.39 -1.73 2.32
CA LEU A 98 -5.62 -1.18 1.19
C LEU A 98 -4.14 -1.58 1.22
N ILE A 99 -3.64 -2.07 2.36
CA ILE A 99 -2.22 -2.36 2.58
C ILE A 99 -1.98 -3.87 2.53
N HIS A 100 -0.91 -4.26 1.84
CA HIS A 100 -0.56 -5.66 1.57
C HIS A 100 0.77 -6.06 2.20
N PHE A 101 1.63 -5.07 2.46
CA PHE A 101 2.95 -5.28 3.03
C PHE A 101 3.28 -4.24 4.09
N VAL A 102 4.01 -4.65 5.12
CA VAL A 102 4.79 -3.74 5.96
C VAL A 102 6.26 -4.03 5.78
N ALA A 103 7.03 -2.99 5.43
CA ALA A 103 8.48 -3.08 5.26
C ALA A 103 9.20 -1.99 6.07
N SER A 104 10.50 -2.16 6.28
CA SER A 104 11.26 -1.23 7.13
C SER A 104 11.52 0.10 6.47
N ASP A 105 11.87 0.08 5.17
CA ASP A 105 12.43 1.23 4.46
C ASP A 105 13.61 1.86 5.25
N ALA A 106 14.40 1.01 5.90
CA ALA A 106 15.52 1.40 6.76
C ALA A 106 16.73 1.83 5.92
N HIS A 107 17.40 2.91 6.34
CA HIS A 107 18.57 3.45 5.64
C HIS A 107 19.81 3.54 6.54
N ASN A 108 19.63 3.60 7.87
CA ASN A 108 20.73 3.67 8.84
C ASN A 108 20.20 3.38 10.26
N THR A 109 21.09 3.20 11.23
CA THR A 109 20.72 2.86 12.62
C THR A 109 20.27 4.05 13.49
N ARG A 110 20.24 5.27 12.95
CA ARG A 110 20.01 6.51 13.71
C ARG A 110 18.72 7.21 13.32
N THR A 111 18.67 7.76 12.11
CA THR A 111 17.55 8.57 11.60
C THR A 111 16.46 7.72 10.94
N ARG A 112 16.82 6.59 10.31
CA ARG A 112 15.85 5.66 9.69
C ARG A 112 16.14 4.20 10.07
N PRO A 113 16.04 3.85 11.37
CA PRO A 113 16.35 2.51 11.88
C PRO A 113 15.27 1.48 11.53
N LEU A 114 15.61 0.21 11.70
CA LEU A 114 14.67 -0.89 11.60
C LEU A 114 13.61 -0.77 12.71
N ARG A 115 12.34 -0.59 12.33
CA ARG A 115 11.19 -0.46 13.27
C ARG A 115 10.12 -1.54 13.06
N LEU A 116 10.51 -2.72 12.56
CA LEU A 116 9.56 -3.78 12.23
C LEU A 116 8.93 -4.44 13.46
N GLN A 117 9.71 -4.78 14.50
CA GLN A 117 9.14 -5.44 15.68
C GLN A 117 8.11 -4.58 16.43
N PRO A 118 8.37 -3.28 16.71
CA PRO A 118 7.36 -2.43 17.34
C PRO A 118 6.13 -2.23 16.44
N ALA A 119 6.32 -2.11 15.12
CA ALA A 119 5.21 -2.01 14.18
C ALA A 119 4.37 -3.30 14.14
N TYR A 120 5.00 -4.47 14.17
CA TYR A 120 4.32 -5.77 14.23
C TYR A 120 3.44 -5.85 15.47
N ASN A 121 4.00 -5.55 16.65
CA ASN A 121 3.25 -5.57 17.91
C ASN A 121 2.04 -4.62 17.89
N LEU A 122 2.19 -3.44 17.29
CA LEU A 122 1.10 -2.48 17.12
C LEU A 122 -0.03 -3.06 16.24
N VAL A 123 0.33 -3.68 15.12
CA VAL A 123 -0.66 -4.29 14.20
C VAL A 123 -1.33 -5.50 14.84
N VAL A 124 -0.61 -6.34 15.59
CA VAL A 124 -1.19 -7.44 16.39
C VAL A 124 -2.23 -6.88 17.37
N HIS A 125 -1.87 -5.85 18.13
CA HIS A 125 -2.75 -5.25 19.12
C HIS A 125 -4.02 -4.66 18.50
N GLN A 126 -3.92 -4.03 17.33
CA GLN A 126 -5.04 -3.30 16.73
C GLN A 126 -5.90 -4.13 15.76
N PHE A 127 -5.31 -5.11 15.07
CA PHE A 127 -5.96 -5.85 13.99
C PHE A 127 -5.84 -7.38 14.11
N GLY A 128 -5.19 -7.88 15.16
CA GLY A 128 -5.00 -9.31 15.39
C GLY A 128 -3.74 -9.87 14.75
N GLU A 129 -3.32 -11.04 15.26
CA GLU A 129 -2.09 -11.71 14.87
C GLU A 129 -2.12 -12.22 13.42
N GLU A 130 -3.27 -12.70 12.94
CA GLU A 130 -3.43 -13.17 11.56
C GLU A 130 -3.10 -12.06 10.56
N LYS A 131 -3.70 -10.86 10.74
CA LYS A 131 -3.42 -9.72 9.86
C LYS A 131 -1.96 -9.26 9.98
N ALA A 132 -1.40 -9.25 11.18
CA ALA A 132 0.01 -8.90 11.37
C ALA A 132 0.94 -9.89 10.65
N ARG A 133 0.69 -11.20 10.78
CA ARG A 133 1.49 -12.23 10.09
C ARG A 133 1.38 -12.11 8.57
N ALA A 134 0.16 -11.90 8.06
CA ALA A 134 -0.08 -11.71 6.64
C ALA A 134 0.76 -10.56 6.05
N LEU A 135 0.72 -9.39 6.70
CA LEU A 135 1.38 -8.18 6.18
C LEU A 135 2.90 -8.17 6.35
N PHE A 136 3.44 -8.85 7.38
CA PHE A 136 4.87 -8.80 7.71
C PHE A 136 5.66 -10.03 7.29
N GLN A 137 4.99 -11.16 7.02
CA GLN A 137 5.65 -12.44 6.74
C GLN A 137 5.09 -13.11 5.48
N ASP A 138 3.80 -13.44 5.47
CA ASP A 138 3.25 -14.35 4.46
C ASP A 138 3.20 -13.67 3.06
N ASN A 139 2.71 -12.44 2.98
CA ASN A 139 2.71 -11.67 1.72
C ASN A 139 4.14 -11.33 1.26
N PRO A 140 5.05 -10.78 2.10
CA PRO A 140 6.44 -10.56 1.69
C PRO A 140 7.14 -11.82 1.18
N LEU A 141 6.92 -12.97 1.81
CA LEU A 141 7.48 -14.24 1.36
C LEU A 141 6.92 -14.66 0.00
N ALA A 142 5.60 -14.56 -0.20
CA ALA A 142 4.97 -14.87 -1.48
C ALA A 142 5.50 -13.96 -2.61
N ALA A 143 5.69 -12.66 -2.33
CA ALA A 143 6.26 -11.72 -3.29
C ALA A 143 7.73 -12.05 -3.61
N PHE A 144 8.52 -12.45 -2.61
CA PHE A 144 9.90 -12.91 -2.82
C PHE A 144 9.97 -14.20 -3.65
N GLU A 145 8.98 -15.07 -3.51
CA GLU A 145 8.85 -16.32 -4.27
C GLU A 145 8.12 -16.15 -5.62
N GLY A 146 7.57 -14.97 -5.92
CA GLY A 146 6.81 -14.68 -7.14
C GLY A 146 5.58 -15.56 -7.27
N ARG A 147 4.89 -15.75 -6.15
CA ARG A 147 3.59 -16.42 -6.07
C ARG A 147 2.51 -15.38 -5.79
N GLY A 148 1.26 -15.73 -6.08
CA GLY A 148 0.11 -14.90 -5.66
C GLY A 148 0.09 -14.71 -4.14
N LEU A 149 -0.30 -13.51 -3.71
CA LEU A 149 -0.36 -13.17 -2.29
C LEU A 149 -1.42 -14.03 -1.58
N PRO A 150 -1.08 -14.72 -0.47
CA PRO A 150 -2.01 -15.57 0.26
C PRO A 150 -3.09 -14.76 0.98
N HIS A 151 -2.82 -13.49 1.30
CA HIS A 151 -3.77 -12.59 1.95
C HIS A 151 -3.93 -11.31 1.15
N ILE A 152 -5.10 -11.16 0.52
CA ILE A 152 -5.53 -9.93 -0.14
C ILE A 152 -6.78 -9.47 0.60
N PRO A 153 -6.71 -8.37 1.37
CA PRO A 153 -7.88 -7.90 2.11
C PRO A 153 -9.01 -7.53 1.15
N GLU A 154 -10.24 -7.85 1.53
CA GLU A 154 -11.41 -7.32 0.82
C GLU A 154 -11.54 -5.82 1.09
N ILE A 155 -11.69 -5.03 0.03
CA ILE A 155 -12.01 -3.61 0.17
C ILE A 155 -13.52 -3.52 0.27
N GLU A 156 -14.03 -3.09 1.43
CA GLU A 156 -15.45 -2.78 1.57
C GLU A 156 -15.87 -1.74 0.51
N ASP A 157 -16.92 -2.05 -0.24
CA ASP A 157 -17.52 -1.08 -1.14
C ASP A 157 -18.16 0.03 -0.31
N GLU A 158 -17.78 1.28 -0.58
CA GLU A 158 -18.52 2.42 -0.04
C GLU A 158 -19.95 2.35 -0.60
N LEU A 159 -20.92 2.08 0.27
CA LEU A 159 -22.33 2.26 -0.05
C LEU A 159 -22.50 3.68 -0.63
N PRO A 160 -23.21 3.85 -1.76
CA PRO A 160 -23.40 5.17 -2.33
C PRO A 160 -24.01 6.09 -1.26
N PRO A 161 -23.55 7.36 -1.16
CA PRO A 161 -24.06 8.28 -0.16
C PRO A 161 -25.59 8.33 -0.26
N PRO A 162 -26.32 8.34 0.87
CA PRO A 162 -27.77 8.30 0.85
C PRO A 162 -28.29 9.44 -0.02
N ARG A 163 -29.11 9.11 -1.03
CA ARG A 163 -29.72 10.10 -1.92
C ARG A 163 -30.45 11.13 -1.06
N ARG A 164 -29.96 12.38 -1.04
CA ARG A 164 -30.67 13.50 -0.40
C ARG A 164 -32.07 13.59 -1.01
N LYS A 165 -33.11 13.30 -0.21
CA LYS A 165 -34.49 13.55 -0.60
C LYS A 165 -34.65 15.04 -0.85
N ARG A 166 -34.81 15.45 -2.11
CA ARG A 166 -35.24 16.81 -2.45
C ARG A 166 -36.67 16.94 -1.95
N PHE A 167 -36.87 17.63 -0.83
CA PHE A 167 -38.19 18.13 -0.46
C PHE A 167 -38.54 19.23 -1.47
N PHE A 168 -39.43 18.90 -2.40
CA PHE A 168 -40.16 19.91 -3.16
C PHE A 168 -41.23 20.45 -2.21
N LEU A 169 -41.04 21.67 -1.71
CA LEU A 169 -42.15 22.47 -1.22
C LEU A 169 -42.91 22.94 -2.47
N PHE A 170 -44.07 22.31 -2.69
CA PHE A 170 -45.15 22.88 -3.50
C PHE A 170 -46.07 23.66 -2.57
#